data_AF-A0A9D1DUZ5-F1
#
_entry.id   AF-A0A9D1DUZ5-F1
#
_cell.length_a   1.000
_cell.length_b   1.000
_cell.length_c   1.000
_cell.angle_alpha   90.00
_cell.angle_beta   90.00
_cell.angle_gamma   90.00
#
_symmetry.space_group_name_H-M   'P 1'
#
loop_
_entity.id
_entity.type
_entity.pdbx_description
1 polymer ?
#
loop_
_entity_poly.entity_id
_entity_poly.type
_entity_poly.pdbx_seq_one_letter_code
_entity_poly.pdbx_strand_id
1 'polypeptide(L)'
;MKVNKVLAVILVVVLIIIMVGIIYICYNISDLKEDNGYDSNYNYTDNNGSNDSSSISDYIGDAKKDTFITLAQQASNEVRLNFVNGYYASPSNEECVAVSVNSTSIDSTSPFDSPISDNSYVIIYNNNGSYDYYIQMTDFDGNGFGVYEENDIDRDSVVKNNVNNDSKFQIISNGSTINLFSKDGNSTCKVVGVY
;
A
#
# COMPACT_ATOMS: atom_id res chain seq x y z
N MET A 1 -43.39 14.49 18.06
CA MET A 1 -42.35 13.86 17.20
C MET A 1 -42.30 14.56 15.84
N LYS A 2 -41.37 15.51 15.66
CA LYS A 2 -41.06 16.16 14.37
C LYS A 2 -39.57 16.50 14.35
N VAL A 3 -38.68 15.50 14.25
CA VAL A 3 -37.22 15.73 14.10
C VAL A 3 -36.62 14.91 12.94
N ASN A 4 -37.38 14.01 12.30
CA ASN A 4 -36.81 13.08 11.31
C ASN A 4 -36.61 13.63 9.89
N LYS A 5 -37.21 14.77 9.51
CA LYS A 5 -37.13 15.24 8.11
C LYS A 5 -35.87 16.06 7.82
N VAL A 6 -35.37 16.82 8.80
CA VAL A 6 -34.19 17.68 8.59
C VAL A 6 -32.90 16.85 8.56
N LEU A 7 -32.78 15.87 9.46
CA LEU A 7 -31.61 14.98 9.52
C LEU A 7 -31.48 14.11 8.25
N ALA A 8 -32.61 13.63 7.72
CA ALA A 8 -32.63 12.86 6.47
C ALA A 8 -32.17 13.70 5.26
N VAL A 9 -32.57 14.97 5.19
CA VAL A 9 -32.14 15.88 4.11
C VAL A 9 -30.64 16.17 4.19
N ILE A 10 -30.10 16.37 5.40
CA ILE A 10 -28.66 16.60 5.59
C ILE A 10 -27.85 15.37 5.14
N LEU A 11 -28.28 14.16 5.51
CA LEU A 11 -27.62 12.91 5.10
C LEU A 11 -27.60 12.73 3.58
N VAL A 12 -28.71 13.04 2.90
CA VAL A 12 -28.81 12.94 1.43
C VAL A 12 -27.89 13.97 0.75
N VAL A 13 -27.81 15.19 1.27
CA VAL A 13 -26.93 16.23 0.70
C VAL A 13 -25.45 15.87 0.88
N VAL A 14 -25.07 15.33 2.04
CA VAL A 14 -23.69 14.87 2.29
C VAL A 14 -23.31 13.71 1.36
N LEU A 15 -24.21 12.74 1.14
CA LEU A 15 -23.99 11.64 0.19
C LEU A 15 -23.81 12.13 -1.25
N ILE A 16 -24.58 13.13 -1.68
CA ILE A 16 -24.45 13.71 -3.03
C ILE A 16 -23.10 14.43 -3.18
N ILE A 17 -22.65 15.19 -2.18
CA ILE A 17 -21.36 15.89 -2.21
C ILE A 17 -20.20 14.88 -2.30
N ILE A 18 -20.26 13.79 -1.53
CA ILE A 18 -19.26 12.72 -1.57
C ILE A 18 -19.24 12.05 -2.95
N MET A 19 -20.40 11.72 -3.53
CA MET A 19 -20.47 11.13 -4.86
C MET A 19 -19.92 12.06 -5.95
N VAL A 20 -20.23 13.36 -5.91
CA VAL A 20 -19.70 14.33 -6.88
C VAL A 20 -18.18 14.49 -6.72
N GLY A 21 -17.67 14.46 -5.48
CA GLY A 21 -16.24 14.49 -5.20
C GLY A 21 -15.50 13.27 -5.76
N ILE A 22 -16.05 12.06 -5.57
CA ILE A 22 -15.49 10.81 -6.11
C ILE A 22 -15.50 10.83 -7.64
N ILE A 23 -16.61 11.26 -8.27
CA ILE A 23 -16.70 11.36 -9.74
C ILE A 23 -15.67 12.36 -10.29
N TYR A 24 -15.43 13.48 -9.61
CA TYR A 24 -14.44 14.47 -10.02
C TYR A 24 -13.00 13.94 -9.92
N ILE A 25 -12.70 13.12 -8.90
CA ILE A 25 -11.40 12.46 -8.76
C ILE A 25 -11.21 11.40 -9.85
N CYS A 26 -12.25 10.60 -10.15
CA CYS A 26 -12.21 9.60 -11.21
C CYS A 26 -12.03 10.21 -12.61
N TYR A 27 -12.62 11.39 -12.88
CA TYR A 27 -12.43 12.09 -14.15
C TYR A 27 -10.99 12.59 -14.34
N ASN A 28 -10.33 13.08 -13.28
CA ASN A 28 -8.95 13.54 -13.37
C ASN A 28 -7.92 12.40 -13.51
N ILE A 29 -8.29 11.16 -13.18
CA ILE A 29 -7.42 9.98 -13.35
C ILE A 29 -7.59 9.35 -14.75
N SER A 30 -8.68 9.66 -15.46
CA SER A 30 -9.01 9.02 -16.75
C SER A 30 -8.31 9.61 -17.97
N ASP A 31 -7.57 10.72 -17.83
CA ASP A 31 -6.85 11.39 -18.94
C ASP A 31 -5.37 10.95 -19.08
N LEU A 32 -4.94 9.89 -18.38
CA LEU A 32 -3.66 9.22 -18.64
C LEU A 32 -3.89 7.95 -19.46
N LYS A 33 -4.44 8.11 -20.68
CA LYS A 33 -4.40 7.05 -21.69
C LYS A 33 -3.16 7.20 -22.55
N GLU A 34 -2.31 6.17 -22.45
CA GLU A 34 -1.33 5.66 -23.42
C GLU A 34 -1.12 6.51 -24.68
N ASP A 35 0.07 7.12 -24.78
CA ASP A 35 0.69 7.34 -26.07
C ASP A 35 1.68 6.19 -26.30
N ASN A 36 1.19 5.09 -26.88
CA ASN A 36 2.01 3.98 -27.40
C ASN A 36 2.68 4.41 -28.72
N GLY A 37 3.54 5.42 -28.64
CA GLY A 37 4.46 5.82 -29.69
C GLY A 37 5.80 5.13 -29.50
N TYR A 38 5.94 3.90 -30.03
CA TYR A 38 7.27 3.39 -30.35
C TYR A 38 7.86 4.28 -31.44
N ASP A 39 8.64 5.28 -31.06
CA ASP A 39 9.57 5.94 -31.97
C ASP A 39 10.98 5.78 -31.43
N SER A 40 11.67 4.82 -32.04
CA SER A 40 13.12 4.68 -31.88
C SER A 40 13.79 5.92 -32.44
N ASN A 41 14.81 6.41 -31.72
CA ASN A 41 15.86 7.33 -32.17
C ASN A 41 15.76 8.77 -31.63
N TYR A 42 16.09 8.95 -30.35
CA TYR A 42 16.70 10.19 -29.88
C TYR A 42 18.22 10.00 -29.78
N ASN A 43 18.89 10.37 -30.86
CA ASN A 43 20.34 10.48 -30.90
C ASN A 43 20.73 11.81 -30.25
N TYR A 44 20.99 11.81 -28.94
CA TYR A 44 21.64 12.95 -28.29
C TYR A 44 23.15 12.81 -28.51
N THR A 45 23.70 13.68 -29.35
CA THR A 45 25.16 13.77 -29.52
C THR A 45 25.74 14.44 -28.28
N ASP A 46 26.46 13.65 -27.50
CA ASP A 46 27.23 14.06 -26.35
C ASP A 46 28.47 14.86 -26.81
N ASN A 47 28.62 16.07 -26.29
CA ASN A 47 29.94 16.70 -26.19
C ASN A 47 30.36 16.69 -24.73
N ASN A 48 30.47 15.49 -24.16
CA ASN A 48 31.41 15.09 -23.11
C ASN A 48 31.05 13.69 -22.64
N GLY A 49 31.91 12.72 -22.97
CA GLY A 49 31.68 11.32 -22.66
C GLY A 49 31.56 11.05 -21.15
N SER A 50 30.36 10.66 -20.72
CA SER A 50 30.12 9.81 -19.56
C SER A 50 28.72 9.20 -19.64
N ASN A 51 28.66 7.87 -19.71
CA ASN A 51 27.49 6.98 -19.68
C ASN A 51 26.19 7.57 -19.07
N ASP A 52 25.27 8.04 -19.92
CA ASP A 52 24.03 8.74 -19.51
C ASP A 52 22.78 7.83 -19.48
N SER A 53 22.96 6.51 -19.56
CA SER A 53 21.85 5.53 -19.46
C SER A 53 21.45 5.20 -18.01
N SER A 54 22.24 5.62 -17.00
CA SER A 54 21.93 5.36 -15.60
C SER A 54 20.83 6.28 -15.06
N SER A 55 20.79 7.55 -15.45
CA SER A 55 19.89 8.55 -14.87
C SER A 55 18.39 8.28 -15.16
N ILE A 56 18.05 7.91 -16.40
CA ILE A 56 16.66 7.60 -16.78
C ILE A 56 16.20 6.26 -16.21
N SER A 57 17.06 5.24 -16.21
CA SER A 57 16.76 3.93 -15.63
C SER A 57 16.51 4.03 -14.12
N ASP A 58 17.31 4.84 -13.43
CA ASP A 58 17.15 5.09 -11.99
C ASP A 58 15.84 5.85 -11.72
N TYR A 59 15.53 6.88 -12.51
CA TYR A 59 14.28 7.61 -12.40
C TYR A 59 13.04 6.73 -12.57
N ILE A 60 13.01 5.87 -13.61
CA ILE A 60 11.91 4.91 -13.80
C ILE A 60 11.85 3.92 -12.63
N GLY A 61 13.01 3.47 -12.15
CA GLY A 61 13.11 2.62 -10.98
C GLY A 61 12.48 3.22 -9.73
N ASP A 62 12.75 4.48 -9.46
CA ASP A 62 12.21 5.23 -8.33
C ASP A 62 10.71 5.48 -8.48
N ALA A 63 10.25 5.83 -9.67
CA ALA A 63 8.83 6.00 -9.95
C ALA A 63 8.03 4.71 -9.72
N LYS A 64 8.59 3.55 -10.11
CA LYS A 64 7.99 2.23 -9.82
C LYS A 64 7.91 1.97 -8.32
N LYS A 65 8.96 2.30 -7.56
CA LYS A 65 8.96 2.18 -6.09
C LYS A 65 7.91 3.08 -5.43
N ASP A 66 7.81 4.35 -5.84
CA ASP A 66 6.77 5.28 -5.34
C ASP A 66 5.36 4.76 -5.61
N THR A 67 5.13 4.23 -6.81
CA THR A 67 3.83 3.65 -7.17
C THR A 67 3.52 2.42 -6.32
N PHE A 68 4.53 1.61 -5.99
CA PHE A 68 4.38 0.42 -5.16
C PHE A 68 3.95 0.80 -3.73
N ILE A 69 4.59 1.82 -3.16
CA ILE A 69 4.23 2.38 -1.84
C ILE A 69 2.81 2.95 -1.88
N THR A 70 2.44 3.64 -2.96
CA THR A 70 1.09 4.20 -3.13
C THR A 70 0.03 3.10 -3.12
N LEU A 71 0.24 1.99 -3.84
CA LEU A 71 -0.66 0.84 -3.82
C LEU A 71 -0.81 0.23 -2.42
N ALA A 72 0.29 0.10 -1.69
CA ALA A 72 0.26 -0.38 -0.31
C ALA A 72 -0.55 0.53 0.62
N GLN A 73 -0.39 1.85 0.49
CA GLN A 73 -1.17 2.82 1.26
C GLN A 73 -2.66 2.78 0.90
N GLN A 74 -3.01 2.55 -0.37
CA GLN A 74 -4.40 2.32 -0.78
C GLN A 74 -4.99 1.07 -0.11
N ALA A 75 -4.23 -0.03 -0.08
CA ALA A 75 -4.63 -1.26 0.61
C ALA A 75 -4.85 -1.01 2.12
N SER A 76 -3.91 -0.33 2.78
CA SER A 76 -4.01 0.01 4.20
C SER A 76 -5.23 0.88 4.50
N ASN A 77 -5.51 1.88 3.66
CA ASN A 77 -6.70 2.72 3.79
C ASN A 77 -7.99 1.91 3.70
N GLU A 78 -8.10 0.98 2.75
CA GLU A 78 -9.27 0.10 2.62
C GLU A 78 -9.42 -0.84 3.84
N VAL A 79 -8.31 -1.47 4.25
CA VAL A 79 -8.27 -2.32 5.44
C VAL A 79 -8.68 -1.55 6.69
N ARG A 80 -8.19 -0.32 6.87
CA ARG A 80 -8.57 0.58 7.97
C ARG A 80 -10.07 0.87 7.98
N LEU A 81 -10.67 1.17 6.83
CA LEU A 81 -12.11 1.38 6.72
C LEU A 81 -12.90 0.11 7.07
N ASN A 82 -12.48 -1.04 6.57
CA ASN A 82 -13.12 -2.32 6.86
C ASN A 82 -12.98 -2.73 8.33
N PHE A 83 -11.84 -2.42 8.95
CA PHE A 83 -11.62 -2.63 10.37
C PHE A 83 -12.59 -1.81 11.22
N VAL A 84 -12.72 -0.51 10.94
CA VAL A 84 -13.65 0.38 11.65
C VAL A 84 -15.11 -0.07 11.45
N ASN A 85 -15.43 -0.65 10.29
CA ASN A 85 -16.75 -1.20 10.00
C ASN A 85 -17.00 -2.60 10.63
N GLY A 86 -16.01 -3.18 11.31
CA GLY A 86 -16.14 -4.45 12.04
C GLY A 86 -16.04 -5.71 11.18
N TYR A 87 -15.42 -5.63 9.99
CA TYR A 87 -15.19 -6.81 9.14
C TYR A 87 -14.13 -7.76 9.69
N TYR A 88 -13.23 -7.26 10.55
CA TYR A 88 -12.16 -8.04 11.18
C TYR A 88 -12.30 -7.97 12.70
N ALA A 89 -11.86 -9.02 13.41
CA ALA A 89 -11.81 -8.96 14.87
C ALA A 89 -10.79 -7.92 15.34
N SER A 90 -11.15 -7.16 16.38
CA SER A 90 -10.22 -6.26 17.06
C SER A 90 -9.20 -7.06 17.88
N PRO A 91 -7.90 -6.94 17.62
CA PRO A 91 -6.88 -7.58 18.45
C PRO A 91 -6.85 -7.00 19.87
N SER A 92 -6.46 -7.81 20.85
CA SER A 92 -6.22 -7.33 22.22
C SER A 92 -4.91 -6.55 22.30
N ASN A 93 -4.61 -5.97 23.46
CA ASN A 93 -3.35 -5.25 23.66
C ASN A 93 -2.13 -6.11 23.30
N GLU A 94 -1.17 -5.52 22.58
CA GLU A 94 0.06 -6.16 22.08
C GLU A 94 -0.17 -7.33 21.10
N GLU A 95 -1.41 -7.51 20.62
CA GLU A 95 -1.77 -8.45 19.58
C GLU A 95 -2.00 -7.73 18.25
N CYS A 96 -1.98 -8.50 17.17
CA CYS A 96 -2.25 -7.98 15.84
C CYS A 96 -3.13 -8.94 15.02
N VAL A 97 -3.83 -8.37 14.06
CA VAL A 97 -4.46 -9.12 12.97
C VAL A 97 -3.78 -8.75 11.67
N ALA A 98 -3.64 -9.71 10.77
CA ALA A 98 -3.12 -9.49 9.43
C ALA A 98 -4.25 -9.66 8.42
N VAL A 99 -4.30 -8.79 7.42
CA VAL A 99 -5.30 -8.81 6.37
C VAL A 99 -4.57 -8.87 5.05
N SER A 100 -4.88 -9.87 4.23
CA SER A 100 -4.25 -10.04 2.93
C SER A 100 -4.54 -8.84 2.04
N VAL A 101 -3.51 -8.30 1.40
CA VAL A 101 -3.65 -7.23 0.40
C VAL A 101 -4.51 -7.70 -0.77
N ASN A 102 -4.45 -8.98 -1.13
CA ASN A 102 -5.25 -9.58 -2.21
C ASN A 102 -6.76 -9.65 -1.89
N SER A 103 -7.15 -9.39 -0.63
CA SER A 103 -8.57 -9.26 -0.25
C SER A 103 -9.15 -7.85 -0.49
N THR A 104 -8.29 -6.87 -0.82
CA THR A 104 -8.68 -5.48 -1.07
C THR A 104 -9.00 -5.25 -2.55
N SER A 105 -9.51 -4.07 -2.88
CA SER A 105 -9.89 -3.68 -4.24
C SER A 105 -8.76 -3.03 -5.07
N ILE A 106 -7.52 -3.04 -4.57
CA ILE A 106 -6.38 -2.47 -5.29
C ILE A 106 -6.04 -3.26 -6.56
N ASP A 107 -5.22 -2.66 -7.43
CA ASP A 107 -4.64 -3.41 -8.56
C ASP A 107 -3.81 -4.59 -8.04
N SER A 108 -4.09 -5.78 -8.57
CA SER A 108 -3.36 -7.01 -8.27
C SER A 108 -2.00 -7.08 -8.97
N THR A 109 -1.63 -6.08 -9.77
CA THR A 109 -0.36 -6.00 -10.51
C THR A 109 0.53 -4.93 -9.90
N SER A 110 1.79 -5.28 -9.65
CA SER A 110 2.79 -4.35 -9.17
C SER A 110 3.28 -3.44 -10.31
N PRO A 111 3.86 -2.27 -9.99
CA PRO A 111 4.53 -1.41 -10.98
C PRO A 111 5.76 -2.04 -11.64
N PHE A 112 6.21 -3.20 -11.15
CA PHE A 112 7.26 -4.01 -11.77
C PHE A 112 6.69 -5.07 -12.71
N ASP A 113 5.41 -4.94 -13.10
CA ASP A 113 4.74 -5.78 -14.08
C ASP A 113 4.61 -7.24 -13.63
N SER A 114 4.60 -7.46 -12.31
CA SER A 114 4.45 -8.77 -11.66
C SER A 114 3.25 -8.76 -10.70
N PRO A 115 2.45 -9.84 -10.60
CA PRO A 115 1.31 -9.83 -9.70
C PRO A 115 1.72 -9.72 -8.23
N ILE A 116 0.89 -9.08 -7.42
CA ILE A 116 1.05 -9.02 -5.97
C ILE A 116 0.91 -10.43 -5.40
N SER A 117 1.90 -10.82 -4.60
CA SER A 117 1.99 -12.15 -4.01
C SER A 117 1.08 -12.28 -2.79
N ASP A 118 0.71 -13.53 -2.49
CA ASP A 118 -0.10 -13.87 -1.30
C ASP A 118 0.62 -13.60 0.03
N ASN A 119 1.91 -13.28 0.01
CA ASN A 119 2.68 -12.90 1.20
C ASN A 119 2.61 -11.38 1.49
N SER A 120 1.55 -10.72 1.01
CA SER A 120 1.32 -9.29 1.17
C SER A 120 0.18 -9.05 2.15
N TYR A 121 0.44 -8.30 3.21
CA TYR A 121 -0.49 -8.08 4.32
C TYR A 121 -0.44 -6.65 4.83
N VAL A 122 -1.61 -6.13 5.19
CA VAL A 122 -1.76 -5.01 6.12
C VAL A 122 -1.96 -5.60 7.52
N ILE A 123 -1.17 -5.13 8.48
CA ILE A 123 -1.18 -5.60 9.87
C ILE A 123 -1.75 -4.48 10.73
N ILE A 124 -2.78 -4.80 11.49
CA ILE A 124 -3.41 -3.91 12.45
C ILE A 124 -2.92 -4.33 13.83
N TYR A 125 -2.09 -3.49 14.44
CA TYR A 125 -1.50 -3.73 15.75
C TYR A 125 -2.19 -2.89 16.82
N ASN A 126 -2.59 -3.51 17.93
CA ASN A 126 -3.15 -2.78 19.06
C ASN A 126 -2.05 -2.43 20.07
N ASN A 127 -1.70 -1.15 20.08
CA ASN A 127 -0.74 -0.54 20.98
C ASN A 127 -1.47 0.18 22.13
N ASN A 128 -1.76 -0.55 23.20
CA ASN A 128 -2.40 -0.03 24.41
C ASN A 128 -3.71 0.72 24.16
N GLY A 129 -4.52 0.21 23.23
CA GLY A 129 -5.82 0.78 22.83
C GLY A 129 -5.76 1.75 21.67
N SER A 130 -4.57 2.09 21.17
CA SER A 130 -4.36 2.74 19.87
C SER A 130 -4.10 1.68 18.80
N TYR A 131 -4.50 1.94 17.55
CA TYR A 131 -4.23 1.03 16.44
C TYR A 131 -3.21 1.62 15.48
N ASP A 132 -2.09 0.93 15.37
CA ASP A 132 -1.00 1.26 14.46
C ASP A 132 -1.04 0.30 13.26
N TYR A 133 -0.68 0.80 12.08
CA TYR A 133 -0.78 0.07 10.82
C TYR A 133 0.61 -0.23 10.28
N TYR A 134 0.89 -1.51 10.05
CA TYR A 134 2.10 -1.98 9.40
C TYR A 134 1.76 -2.65 8.10
N ILE A 135 2.69 -2.66 7.14
CA ILE A 135 2.46 -3.26 5.83
C ILE A 135 3.68 -4.06 5.45
N GLN A 136 3.45 -5.27 4.93
CA GLN A 136 4.40 -6.01 4.11
C GLN A 136 3.75 -6.22 2.76
N MET A 137 4.44 -5.90 1.67
CA MET A 137 3.88 -6.09 0.34
C MET A 137 4.98 -6.52 -0.62
N THR A 138 4.73 -7.61 -1.34
CA THR A 138 5.68 -8.24 -2.25
C THR A 138 4.98 -8.70 -3.52
N ASP A 139 5.66 -8.65 -4.66
CA ASP A 139 5.23 -9.32 -5.88
C ASP A 139 5.90 -10.68 -6.07
N PHE A 140 5.47 -11.44 -7.08
CA PHE A 140 6.01 -12.78 -7.36
C PHE A 140 7.45 -12.77 -7.89
N ASP A 141 7.93 -11.64 -8.40
CA ASP A 141 9.30 -11.48 -8.87
C ASP A 141 10.28 -11.18 -7.72
N GLY A 142 9.76 -10.94 -6.52
CA GLY A 142 10.56 -10.67 -5.32
C GLY A 142 10.94 -9.19 -5.19
N ASN A 143 10.13 -8.29 -5.71
CA ASN A 143 10.17 -6.87 -5.41
C ASN A 143 9.19 -6.54 -4.27
N GLY A 144 9.51 -5.54 -3.46
CA GLY A 144 8.62 -5.08 -2.39
C GLY A 144 9.37 -4.61 -1.15
N PHE A 145 8.68 -4.58 -0.03
CA PHE A 145 9.24 -4.19 1.27
C PHE A 145 8.64 -5.05 2.39
N GLY A 146 9.45 -5.25 3.45
CA GLY A 146 9.09 -6.08 4.60
C GLY A 146 8.05 -5.42 5.50
N VAL A 147 7.82 -5.97 6.69
CA VAL A 147 6.89 -5.38 7.67
C VAL A 147 7.42 -4.02 8.13
N TYR A 148 6.77 -2.92 7.76
CA TYR A 148 7.11 -1.57 8.20
C TYR A 148 5.86 -0.82 8.64
N GLU A 149 6.01 0.09 9.61
CA GLU A 149 4.96 1.04 9.94
C GLU A 149 4.61 1.89 8.70
N GLU A 150 3.33 2.08 8.42
CA GLU A 150 2.84 2.70 7.19
C GLU A 150 3.48 4.06 6.89
N ASN A 151 3.72 4.86 7.93
CA ASN A 151 4.30 6.20 7.81
C ASN A 151 5.82 6.19 7.59
N ASP A 152 6.47 5.05 7.81
CA ASP A 152 7.92 4.91 7.71
C ASP A 152 8.38 4.35 6.36
N ILE A 153 7.45 3.86 5.55
CA ILE A 153 7.74 3.30 4.24
C ILE A 153 8.19 4.41 3.29
N ASP A 154 9.38 4.23 2.73
CA ASP A 154 9.97 5.10 1.72
C ASP A 154 10.57 4.29 0.56
N ARG A 155 11.09 4.98 -0.46
CA ARG A 155 11.67 4.35 -1.65
C ARG A 155 12.81 3.40 -1.33
N ASP A 156 13.59 3.70 -0.29
CA ASP A 156 14.75 2.92 0.11
C ASP A 156 14.33 1.62 0.79
N SER A 157 13.13 1.59 1.35
CA SER A 157 12.49 0.39 1.91
C SER A 157 12.13 -0.64 0.82
N VAL A 158 11.88 -0.19 -0.42
CA VAL A 158 11.53 -1.07 -1.54
C VAL A 158 12.77 -1.69 -2.17
N VAL A 159 12.91 -3.01 -2.03
CA VAL A 159 13.97 -3.80 -2.65
C VAL A 159 13.48 -4.43 -3.96
N LYS A 160 14.42 -4.68 -4.87
CA LYS A 160 14.15 -5.36 -6.16
C LYS A 160 14.78 -6.75 -6.15
N ASN A 161 14.03 -7.78 -6.52
CA ASN A 161 14.46 -9.19 -6.57
C ASN A 161 15.24 -9.67 -5.33
N ASN A 162 14.88 -9.17 -4.13
CA ASN A 162 15.68 -9.36 -2.91
C ASN A 162 14.86 -9.66 -1.65
N VAL A 163 13.56 -9.94 -1.80
CA VAL A 163 12.64 -10.25 -0.69
C VAL A 163 13.15 -11.39 0.21
N ASN A 164 13.87 -12.36 -0.34
CA ASN A 164 14.32 -13.54 0.43
C ASN A 164 15.55 -13.31 1.32
N ASN A 165 16.20 -12.15 1.25
CA ASN A 165 17.46 -11.89 1.96
C ASN A 165 17.37 -10.82 3.05
N ASP A 166 16.18 -10.25 3.30
CA ASP A 166 15.98 -9.23 4.32
C ASP A 166 15.04 -9.77 5.41
N SER A 167 15.49 -9.71 6.66
CA SER A 167 14.76 -10.24 7.83
C SER A 167 13.46 -9.50 8.13
N LYS A 168 13.22 -8.37 7.46
CA LYS A 168 11.95 -7.64 7.56
C LYS A 168 10.82 -8.32 6.82
N PHE A 169 11.14 -9.17 5.84
CA PHE A 169 10.15 -10.06 5.21
C PHE A 169 9.91 -11.26 6.11
N GLN A 170 8.65 -11.44 6.50
CA GLN A 170 8.25 -12.44 7.48
C GLN A 170 7.08 -13.24 6.92
N ILE A 171 7.04 -14.52 7.28
CA ILE A 171 5.89 -15.38 7.00
C ILE A 171 4.84 -15.06 8.07
N ILE A 172 3.72 -14.50 7.65
CA ILE A 172 2.64 -14.11 8.55
C ILE A 172 1.62 -15.24 8.62
N SER A 173 1.39 -15.76 9.82
CA SER A 173 0.46 -16.87 10.05
C SER A 173 -0.23 -16.73 11.40
N ASN A 174 -1.44 -17.27 11.52
CA ASN A 174 -2.17 -17.22 12.77
C ASN A 174 -1.41 -17.95 13.90
N GLY A 175 -1.29 -17.31 15.06
CA GLY A 175 -0.53 -17.79 16.21
C GLY A 175 0.97 -17.50 16.18
N SER A 176 1.51 -16.92 15.10
CA SER A 176 2.91 -16.53 15.03
C SER A 176 3.19 -15.23 15.79
N THR A 177 4.45 -15.06 16.21
CA THR A 177 4.96 -13.76 16.66
C THR A 177 5.79 -13.16 15.54
N ILE A 178 5.46 -11.94 15.13
CA ILE A 178 6.18 -11.20 14.09
C ILE A 178 6.83 -9.96 14.68
N ASN A 179 7.92 -9.51 14.05
CA ASN A 179 8.58 -8.25 14.37
C ASN A 179 7.89 -7.12 13.60
N LEU A 180 7.69 -6.00 14.27
CA LEU A 180 7.16 -4.77 13.73
C LEU A 180 8.29 -3.74 13.70
N PHE A 181 8.57 -3.17 12.54
CA PHE A 181 9.68 -2.24 12.34
C PHE A 181 9.16 -0.82 12.16
N SER A 182 9.68 0.12 12.95
CA SER A 182 9.44 1.56 12.82
C SER A 182 10.70 2.36 13.11
N LYS A 183 10.70 3.63 12.72
CA LYS A 183 11.79 4.58 12.99
C LYS A 183 11.90 4.92 14.48
N ASP A 184 10.80 4.82 15.22
CA ASP A 184 10.73 5.13 16.66
C ASP A 184 11.11 3.92 17.54
N GLY A 185 11.14 2.72 16.98
CA GLY A 185 11.64 1.51 17.64
C GLY A 185 10.88 0.26 17.25
N ASN A 186 11.59 -0.86 17.21
CA ASN A 186 10.98 -2.13 16.85
C ASN A 186 10.16 -2.71 18.01
N SER A 187 9.05 -3.34 17.67
CA SER A 187 8.22 -4.10 18.60
C SER A 187 7.92 -5.49 18.03
N THR A 188 7.13 -6.27 18.74
CA THR A 188 6.64 -7.56 18.26
C THR A 188 5.17 -7.67 18.53
N CYS A 189 4.44 -8.36 17.66
CA CYS A 189 3.03 -8.66 17.91
C CYS A 189 2.75 -10.15 17.71
N LYS A 190 1.82 -10.67 18.50
CA LYS A 190 1.24 -11.99 18.29
C LYS A 190 0.08 -11.87 17.32
N VAL A 191 0.16 -12.58 16.20
CA VAL A 191 -0.90 -12.64 15.18
C VAL A 191 -2.02 -13.52 15.71
N VAL A 192 -3.21 -12.94 15.91
CA VAL A 192 -4.40 -13.65 16.43
C VAL A 192 -5.47 -13.89 15.37
N GLY A 193 -5.28 -13.34 14.17
CA GLY A 193 -6.15 -13.56 13.01
C GLY A 193 -5.43 -13.22 11.72
N VAL A 194 -5.71 -14.01 10.68
CA VAL A 194 -5.31 -13.74 9.30
C VAL A 194 -6.59 -13.77 8.46
N TYR A 195 -6.86 -12.69 7.74
CA TYR A 195 -8.06 -12.46 6.94
C TYR A 195 -7.73 -12.35 5.46
#